data_AF-A0A7X6IBG2-F1
#
_entry.id   AF-A0A7X6IBG2-F1
#
_cell.length_a   1.000
_cell.length_b   1.000
_cell.length_c   1.000
_cell.angle_alpha   90.00
_cell.angle_beta   90.00
_cell.angle_gamma   90.00
#
_symmetry.space_group_name_H-M   'P 1'
#
loop_
_entity.id
_entity.type
_entity.pdbx_description
1 polymer ?
#
loop_
_entity_poly.entity_id
_entity_poly.type
_entity_poly.pdbx_seq_one_letter_code
_entity_poly.pdbx_strand_id
1 'polypeptide(L)'
;MANLKFEEALSRLEEAVKSLEKGDLPLEESLKVFEEGVRLSKNCLKMLEEAEKKVEILVQEKDGKRRARPFEMKQAPAADESSSFGTKERPPHG
;
A
#
# COMPACT_ATOMS: atom_id res chain seq x y z
N MET A 1 12.24 3.25 6.13
CA MET A 1 12.45 3.87 4.81
C MET A 1 11.88 5.27 4.87
N ALA A 2 12.66 6.30 4.51
CA ALA A 2 12.21 7.69 4.61
C ALA A 2 11.07 7.93 3.62
N ASN A 3 9.88 8.28 4.12
CA ASN A 3 8.82 8.80 3.27
C ASN A 3 9.24 10.20 2.81
N LEU A 4 9.53 10.34 1.52
CA LEU A 4 9.67 11.65 0.89
C LEU A 4 8.38 12.44 1.09
N LYS A 5 8.47 13.75 1.33
CA LYS A 5 7.28 14.60 1.35
C LYS A 5 6.67 14.68 -0.06
N PHE A 6 5.38 14.98 -0.13
CA PHE A 6 4.66 15.07 -1.40
C PHE A 6 5.34 16.07 -2.35
N GLU A 7 5.63 17.28 -1.84
CA GLU A 7 6.32 18.34 -2.58
C GLU A 7 7.69 17.90 -3.12
N GLU A 8 8.45 17.13 -2.33
CA GLU A 8 9.77 16.64 -2.72
C GLU A 8 9.66 15.56 -3.80
N ALA A 9 8.70 14.64 -3.67
CA ALA A 9 8.43 13.61 -4.67
C ALA A 9 7.94 14.21 -6.00
N LEU A 10 7.07 15.22 -5.92
CA LEU A 10 6.56 15.95 -7.07
C LEU A 10 7.68 16.73 -7.78
N SER A 11 8.49 17.48 -7.02
CA SER A 11 9.62 18.24 -7.58
C SER A 11 10.62 17.32 -8.31
N ARG A 12 10.95 16.16 -7.75
CA ARG A 12 11.82 15.18 -8.43
C ARG A 12 11.18 14.58 -9.68
N LEU A 13 9.86 14.36 -9.66
CA LEU A 13 9.15 13.86 -10.82
C LEU A 13 9.21 14.88 -11.97
N GLU A 14 9.01 16.17 -11.68
CA GLU A 14 9.12 17.24 -12.66
C GLU A 14 10.54 17.34 -13.24
N GLU A 15 11.57 17.16 -12.42
CA GLU A 15 12.96 17.13 -12.88
C GLU A 15 13.24 15.93 -13.80
N ALA A 16 12.71 14.75 -13.45
CA ALA A 16 12.81 13.55 -14.28
C ALA A 16 12.13 13.76 -15.64
N VAL A 17 10.92 14.32 -15.65
CA VAL A 17 10.18 14.64 -16.89
C VAL A 17 10.95 15.64 -17.73
N LYS A 18 11.42 16.76 -17.15
CA LYS A 18 12.23 17.76 -17.87
C LYS A 18 13.49 17.15 -18.48
N SER A 19 14.12 16.21 -17.79
CA SER A 19 15.34 15.56 -18.29
C SER A 19 15.05 14.64 -19.48
N LEU A 20 13.90 13.94 -19.47
CA LEU A 20 13.45 13.12 -20.60
C LEU A 20 13.00 13.97 -21.79
N GLU A 21 12.32 15.09 -21.55
CA GLU A 21 11.85 16.00 -22.60
C GLU A 21 12.99 16.70 -23.35
N LYS A 22 14.11 16.96 -22.68
CA LYS A 22 15.30 17.50 -23.33
C LYS A 22 15.86 16.57 -24.41
N GLY A 23 15.82 15.25 -24.16
CA GLY A 23 16.29 14.24 -25.13
C GLY A 23 17.82 14.13 -25.24
N ASP A 24 18.57 14.77 -24.34
CA ASP A 24 20.04 14.81 -24.35
C ASP A 24 20.67 13.54 -23.72
N LEU A 25 19.84 12.70 -23.10
CA LEU A 25 20.28 11.54 -22.31
C LEU A 25 20.54 10.33 -23.21
N PRO A 26 21.64 9.57 -22.98
CA PRO A 26 21.79 8.24 -23.54
C PRO A 26 20.58 7.35 -23.23
N LEU A 27 20.29 6.37 -24.09
CA LEU A 27 19.15 5.47 -23.93
C LEU A 27 19.09 4.82 -22.54
N GLU A 28 20.24 4.34 -22.05
CA GLU A 28 20.33 3.64 -20.78
C GLU A 28 20.07 4.55 -19.56
N GLU A 29 20.45 5.83 -19.67
CA GLU A 29 20.12 6.83 -18.64
C GLU A 29 18.66 7.25 -18.74
N SER A 30 18.13 7.42 -19.95
CA SER A 30 16.71 7.72 -20.19
C SER A 30 15.80 6.65 -19.58
N LEU A 31 16.17 5.38 -19.69
CA LEU A 31 15.43 4.27 -19.06
C LEU A 31 15.45 4.37 -17.53
N LYS A 32 16.59 4.70 -16.92
CA LYS A 32 16.70 4.87 -15.46
C LYS A 32 15.85 6.04 -14.97
N VAL A 33 15.90 7.18 -15.66
CA VAL A 33 15.10 8.36 -15.32
C VAL A 33 13.61 8.08 -15.49
N PHE A 34 13.23 7.34 -16.54
CA PHE A 34 11.85 6.91 -16.74
C PHE A 34 11.35 6.00 -15.60
N GLU A 35 12.12 4.98 -15.22
CA GLU A 35 11.76 4.09 -14.10
C GLU A 35 11.61 4.87 -12.78
N GLU A 36 12.52 5.81 -12.53
CA GLU A 36 12.42 6.69 -11.37
C GLU A 36 11.15 7.55 -11.43
N GLY A 37 10.85 8.17 -12.58
CA GLY A 37 9.63 8.95 -12.78
C GLY A 37 8.36 8.13 -12.53
N VAL A 38 8.29 6.89 -13.03
CA VAL A 38 7.17 5.98 -12.78
C VAL A 38 7.02 5.69 -11.28
N ARG A 39 8.13 5.47 -10.57
CA ARG A 39 8.11 5.22 -9.12
C ARG A 39 7.65 6.46 -8.34
N LEU A 40 8.14 7.64 -8.70
CA LEU A 40 7.75 8.91 -8.07
C LEU A 40 6.26 9.20 -8.29
N SER A 41 5.76 9.01 -9.51
CA SER A 41 4.34 9.16 -9.85
C SER A 41 3.45 8.25 -8.97
N LYS A 42 3.81 6.96 -8.85
CA LYS A 42 3.08 6.02 -7.97
C LYS A 42 3.10 6.47 -6.51
N ASN A 43 4.22 7.00 -6.02
CA ASN A 43 4.31 7.50 -4.66
C ASN A 43 3.40 8.72 -4.45
N CYS A 44 3.40 9.68 -5.37
CA CYS A 44 2.53 10.85 -5.31
C CYS A 44 1.04 10.46 -5.26
N LEU A 45 0.62 9.54 -6.14
CA LEU A 45 -0.76 9.03 -6.15
C LEU A 45 -1.14 8.39 -4.82
N LYS A 46 -0.27 7.54 -4.26
CA LYS A 46 -0.51 6.90 -2.97
C LYS A 46 -0.67 7.92 -1.84
N MET A 47 0.13 8.98 -1.82
CA MET A 47 0.04 10.04 -0.81
C MET A 47 -1.28 10.81 -0.93
N LEU A 48 -1.73 11.08 -2.15
CA LEU A 48 -3.02 11.71 -2.41
C LEU A 48 -4.19 10.81 -1.96
N GLU A 49 -4.16 9.51 -2.28
CA GLU A 49 -5.18 8.56 -1.81
C GLU A 49 -5.25 8.49 -0.28
N GLU A 50 -4.10 8.49 0.40
CA GLU A 50 -4.05 8.52 1.86
C GLU A 50 -4.62 9.82 2.44
N ALA A 51 -4.37 10.96 1.79
CA ALA A 51 -4.93 12.24 2.18
C ALA A 51 -6.45 12.30 1.96
N GLU A 52 -6.93 11.83 0.81
CA GLU A 52 -8.35 11.75 0.48
C GLU A 52 -9.11 10.89 1.49
N LYS A 53 -8.59 9.68 1.80
CA LYS A 53 -9.18 8.80 2.82
C LYS A 53 -9.31 9.51 4.17
N LYS A 54 -8.27 10.23 4.61
CA LYS A 54 -8.28 10.98 5.88
C LYS A 54 -9.36 12.07 5.87
N VAL A 55 -9.47 12.83 4.78
CA VAL A 55 -10.52 13.83 4.61
C VAL A 55 -11.91 13.20 4.67
N GLU A 56 -12.10 12.06 3.99
CA GLU A 56 -13.38 11.33 4.01
C GLU A 56 -13.77 10.88 5.42
N ILE A 57 -12.82 10.40 6.24
CA ILE A 57 -13.08 10.06 7.65
C ILE A 57 -13.56 11.29 8.42
N LEU A 58 -12.84 12.40 8.30
CA LEU A 58 -13.11 13.64 9.05
C LEU A 58 -14.47 14.26 8.67
N VAL A 59 -14.86 14.18 7.39
CA VAL A 59 -16.17 14.63 6.93
C VAL A 59 -17.28 13.73 7.46
N GLN A 60 -17.10 12.40 7.40
CA GLN A 60 -18.06 11.43 7.94
C GLN A 60 -18.27 11.58 9.46
N GLU A 61 -17.20 11.90 10.22
CA GLU A 61 -17.27 12.17 11.65
C GLU A 61 -18.03 13.47 11.97
N LYS A 62 -17.80 14.54 11.19
CA LYS A 62 -18.49 15.83 11.35
C LYS A 62 -20.00 15.73 11.08
N ASP A 63 -20.41 14.92 10.12
CA ASP A 63 -21.83 14.72 9.77
C ASP A 63 -22.57 13.78 10.75
N GLY A 64 -21.94 13.31 11.83
CA GLY A 64 -22.57 12.51 12.89
C GLY A 64 -23.04 11.11 12.45
N LYS A 65 -22.85 10.74 11.18
CA LYS A 65 -23.19 9.42 10.64
C LYS A 65 -22.06 8.44 10.93
N ARG A 66 -22.10 7.77 12.09
CA ARG A 66 -21.22 6.63 12.38
C ARG A 66 -21.40 5.56 11.30
N ARG A 67 -20.35 5.29 10.52
CA ARG A 67 -20.28 4.11 9.66
C ARG A 67 -19.43 3.03 10.33
N ALA A 68 -19.95 1.81 10.39
CA ALA A 68 -19.16 0.64 10.72
C ALA A 68 -18.10 0.45 9.63
N ARG A 69 -16.82 0.66 9.95
CA ARG A 69 -15.74 0.26 9.05
C ARG A 69 -15.55 -1.26 9.18
N PRO A 70 -15.42 -2.01 8.07
CA PRO A 70 -15.01 -3.40 8.15
C PRO A 70 -13.68 -3.50 8.89
N PHE A 71 -13.64 -4.34 9.92
CA PHE A 71 -12.41 -4.65 10.64
C PHE A 71 -11.55 -5.52 9.73
N GLU A 72 -10.49 -4.96 9.13
CA GLU A 72 -9.48 -5.75 8.44
C GLU A 72 -8.58 -6.43 9.46
N MET A 73 -8.99 -7.63 9.88
CA MET A 73 -8.13 -8.57 10.58
C MET A 73 -7.05 -9.01 9.60
N LYS A 74 -5.82 -8.47 9.73
CA LYS A 74 -4.65 -9.04 9.07
C LYS A 74 -4.57 -10.52 9.47
N GLN A 75 -4.90 -11.40 8.53
CA GLN A 75 -4.82 -12.85 8.71
C GLN A 75 -3.39 -13.21 9.11
N ALA A 76 -3.25 -13.80 10.29
CA ALA A 76 -2.04 -14.52 10.66
C ALA A 76 -1.94 -15.76 9.76
N PRO A 77 -0.73 -16.14 9.28
CA PRO A 77 -0.57 -17.28 8.41
C PRO A 77 -1.02 -18.56 9.12
N ALA A 78 -1.90 -19.31 8.44
CA ALA A 78 -2.37 -20.61 8.87
C ALA A 78 -1.19 -21.57 9.07
N ALA A 79 -0.90 -21.92 10.31
CA ALA A 79 -0.07 -23.06 10.63
C ALA A 79 -0.96 -24.31 10.63
N ASP A 80 -0.83 -25.05 9.55
CA ASP A 80 -0.87 -26.51 9.43
C ASP A 80 -1.30 -27.29 10.69
N GLU A 81 -2.48 -27.89 10.65
CA GLU A 81 -2.77 -29.07 11.48
C GLU A 81 -3.05 -30.27 10.58
N SER A 82 -1.96 -30.86 10.07
CA SER A 82 -1.93 -32.26 9.69
C SER A 82 -1.09 -33.05 10.71
N SER A 83 -1.71 -33.50 11.80
CA SER A 83 -1.13 -34.60 12.59
C SER A 83 -2.18 -35.41 13.35
N SER A 84 -2.29 -36.66 12.90
CA SER A 84 -2.99 -37.76 13.53
C SER A 84 -2.52 -37.99 14.97
N PHE A 85 -3.46 -38.07 15.94
CA PHE A 85 -3.26 -38.94 17.10
C PHE A 85 -4.56 -39.31 17.83
N GLY A 86 -4.81 -40.62 17.97
CA GLY A 86 -5.47 -41.18 19.16
C GLY A 86 -6.91 -41.69 19.01
N THR A 87 -7.08 -42.87 18.40
CA THR A 87 -8.21 -43.76 18.74
C THR A 87 -8.11 -44.11 20.23
N LYS A 88 -9.03 -43.63 21.06
CA LYS A 88 -9.23 -44.19 22.40
C LYS A 88 -10.69 -44.51 22.65
N GLU A 89 -10.90 -45.80 22.81
CA GLU A 89 -12.12 -46.55 23.03
C GLU A 89 -13.01 -45.98 24.13
N ARG A 90 -14.32 -46.01 23.89
CA ARG A 90 -15.36 -45.64 24.85
C ARG A 90 -15.78 -46.91 25.62
N PRO A 91 -15.67 -46.98 26.97
CA PRO A 91 -16.17 -48.13 27.73
C PRO A 91 -17.70 -48.05 27.93
N PRO A 92 -18.35 -49.16 28.32
CA PRO A 92 -19.80 -49.34 28.20
C PRO A 92 -20.58 -48.68 29.34
N HIS A 93 -21.77 -48.16 29.02
CA HIS A 93 -22.79 -47.84 30.02
C HIS A 93 -23.75 -49.03 30.12
N GLY A 94 -23.96 -49.50 31.37
CA GLY A 94 -24.93 -50.53 31.72
C GLY A 94 -26.36 -50.03 31.83
#